data_AF-A5N8X1-F1
#
_entry.id   AF-A5N8X1-F1
#
_cell.length_a   1.000
_cell.length_b   1.000
_cell.length_c   1.000
_cell.angle_alpha   90.00
_cell.angle_beta   90.00
_cell.angle_gamma   90.00
#
_symmetry.space_group_name_H-M   'P 1'
#
loop_
_entity.id
_entity.type
_entity.pdbx_description
1 polymer ?
#
loop_
_entity_poly.entity_id
_entity_poly.type
_entity_poly.pdbx_seq_one_letter_code
_entity_poly.pdbx_strand_id
1 'polypeptide(L)'
;MFENLVYDGIEDLLKTLEYNNKILVVATSKPQVFAQQILEKFDIAKYFTYIAGSNLDRTKVKKDEVIQYALESCNITNLPKVIMI
;
A
#
# COMPACT_ATOMS: atom_id res chain seq x y z
N MET A 1 10.33 -16.81 -9.62
CA MET A 1 9.10 -16.22 -9.05
C MET A 1 9.03 -14.75 -9.50
N PHE A 2 8.70 -14.49 -10.77
CA PHE A 2 8.72 -13.13 -11.35
C PHE A 2 7.66 -12.97 -12.47
N GLU A 3 6.41 -13.28 -12.17
CA GLU A 3 5.27 -13.05 -13.09
C GLU A 3 4.34 -11.95 -12.58
N ASN A 4 4.90 -10.86 -12.05
CA ASN A 4 4.09 -9.69 -11.73
C ASN A 4 4.16 -8.73 -12.91
N LEU A 5 3.01 -8.19 -13.30
CA LEU A 5 2.87 -7.06 -14.20
C LEU A 5 2.05 -5.99 -13.48
N VAL A 6 2.36 -4.73 -13.74
CA VAL A 6 1.49 -3.62 -13.31
C VAL A 6 0.27 -3.63 -14.21
N TYR A 7 -0.93 -3.52 -13.62
CA TYR A 7 -2.15 -3.39 -14.40
C TYR A 7 -2.12 -2.08 -15.20
N ASP A 8 -2.61 -2.13 -16.44
CA ASP A 8 -2.68 -0.97 -17.32
C ASP A 8 -3.43 0.19 -16.65
N GLY A 9 -2.88 1.40 -16.75
CA GLY A 9 -3.46 2.63 -16.20
C GLY A 9 -3.26 2.85 -14.70
N ILE A 10 -2.66 1.89 -13.95
CA ILE A 10 -2.43 2.08 -12.50
C ILE A 10 -1.50 3.25 -12.21
N GLU A 11 -0.41 3.41 -12.97
CA GLU A 11 0.51 4.53 -12.71
C GLU A 11 -0.19 5.89 -12.93
N ASP A 12 -1.01 6.00 -13.97
CA ASP A 12 -1.75 7.23 -14.26
C ASP A 12 -2.82 7.53 -13.19
N LEU A 13 -3.47 6.48 -12.66
CA LEU A 13 -4.36 6.60 -11.51
C LEU A 13 -3.62 7.12 -10.27
N LEU A 14 -2.45 6.52 -9.95
CA LEU A 14 -1.65 6.93 -8.79
C LEU A 14 -1.19 8.39 -8.92
N LYS A 15 -0.67 8.79 -10.10
CA LYS A 15 -0.32 10.19 -10.41
C LYS A 15 -1.49 11.13 -10.24
N THR A 16 -2.67 10.75 -10.73
CA THR A 16 -3.89 11.56 -10.62
C THR A 16 -4.30 11.75 -9.16
N LEU A 17 -4.26 10.69 -8.35
CA LEU A 17 -4.61 10.77 -6.95
C LEU A 17 -3.61 11.61 -6.15
N GLU A 18 -2.31 11.46 -6.41
CA GLU A 18 -1.26 12.28 -5.82
C GLU A 18 -1.43 13.77 -6.19
N TYR A 19 -1.65 14.08 -7.47
CA TYR A 19 -1.96 15.44 -7.94
C TYR A 19 -3.18 16.05 -7.23
N ASN A 20 -4.17 15.23 -6.89
CA ASN A 20 -5.35 15.63 -6.14
C ASN A 20 -5.16 15.60 -4.60
N ASN A 21 -3.90 15.58 -4.13
CA ASN A 21 -3.50 15.60 -2.73
C ASN A 21 -4.13 14.47 -1.90
N LYS A 22 -4.29 13.28 -2.49
CA LYS A 22 -4.73 12.09 -1.74
C LYS A 22 -3.54 11.43 -1.06
N ILE A 23 -3.75 10.95 0.16
CA ILE A 23 -2.79 10.09 0.87
C ILE A 23 -3.01 8.67 0.34
N LEU A 24 -1.99 8.07 -0.24
CA LEU A 24 -2.03 6.72 -0.78
C LEU A 24 -1.25 5.78 0.14
N VAL A 25 -1.86 4.65 0.49
CA VAL A 25 -1.28 3.69 1.42
C VAL A 25 -1.52 2.29 0.89
N VAL A 26 -0.49 1.43 0.93
CA VAL A 26 -0.65 0.00 0.66
C VAL A 26 -0.88 -0.72 1.97
N ALA A 27 -1.92 -1.55 2.04
CA ALA A 27 -2.16 -2.50 3.13
C ALA A 27 -2.28 -3.91 2.55
N THR A 28 -1.33 -4.80 2.84
CA THR A 28 -1.28 -6.14 2.23
C THR A 28 -0.87 -7.24 3.21
N SER A 29 -1.46 -8.43 3.10
CA SER A 29 -1.02 -9.61 3.87
C SER A 29 0.33 -10.17 3.40
N LYS A 30 0.93 -9.65 2.31
CA LYS A 30 2.31 -9.99 1.92
C LYS A 30 3.31 -9.41 2.93
N PRO A 31 4.44 -10.09 3.19
CA PRO A 31 5.49 -9.50 4.02
C PRO A 31 5.92 -8.14 3.48
N GLN A 32 6.05 -7.14 4.36
CA GLN A 32 6.31 -5.75 3.98
C GLN A 32 7.52 -5.60 3.07
N VAL A 33 8.62 -6.30 3.39
CA VAL A 33 9.85 -6.27 2.58
C VAL A 33 9.60 -6.70 1.12
N PHE A 34 8.74 -7.71 0.89
CA PHE A 34 8.41 -8.15 -0.46
C PHE A 34 7.46 -7.20 -1.16
N ALA A 35 6.49 -6.64 -0.43
CA ALA A 35 5.59 -5.62 -0.99
C ALA A 35 6.38 -4.40 -1.47
N GLN A 36 7.31 -3.91 -0.64
CA GLN A 36 8.17 -2.79 -0.98
C GLN A 36 9.07 -3.08 -2.18
N GLN A 37 9.79 -4.22 -2.18
CA GLN A 37 10.64 -4.62 -3.31
C GLN A 37 9.88 -4.73 -4.64
N ILE A 38 8.65 -5.24 -4.62
CA ILE A 38 7.81 -5.34 -5.82
C ILE A 38 7.43 -3.95 -6.32
N LEU A 39 7.00 -3.05 -5.44
CA LEU A 39 6.59 -1.69 -5.82
C LEU A 39 7.77 -0.83 -6.28
N GLU A 40 8.95 -1.00 -5.69
CA GLU A 40 10.20 -0.35 -6.09
C GLU A 40 10.67 -0.84 -7.47
N LYS A 41 10.59 -2.15 -7.73
CA LYS A 41 10.92 -2.72 -9.05
C LYS A 41 10.09 -2.09 -10.17
N PHE A 42 8.85 -1.72 -9.90
CA PHE A 42 7.95 -1.09 -10.86
C PHE A 42 7.94 0.45 -10.78
N ASP A 43 8.81 1.06 -9.97
CA ASP A 43 8.91 2.52 -9.78
C ASP A 43 7.59 3.20 -9.38
N ILE A 44 6.72 2.46 -8.68
CA ILE A 44 5.43 2.98 -8.17
C ILE A 44 5.42 3.13 -6.63
N ALA A 45 6.46 2.65 -5.94
CA ALA A 45 6.58 2.83 -4.48
C ALA A 45 6.51 4.30 -4.06
N LYS A 46 7.07 5.21 -4.87
CA LYS A 46 7.13 6.66 -4.64
C LYS A 46 5.76 7.34 -4.46
N TYR A 47 4.69 6.76 -5.00
CA TYR A 47 3.35 7.34 -4.89
C TYR A 47 2.69 7.06 -3.53
N PHE A 48 3.21 6.10 -2.76
CA PHE A 48 2.61 5.69 -1.49
C PHE A 48 3.30 6.35 -0.31
N THR A 49 2.52 7.00 0.55
CA THR A 49 2.99 7.56 1.82
C THR A 49 3.48 6.48 2.76
N TYR A 50 2.86 5.29 2.71
CA TYR A 50 3.25 4.16 3.53
C TYR A 50 2.90 2.82 2.87
N ILE A 51 3.72 1.80 3.15
CA ILE A 51 3.52 0.42 2.68
C ILE A 51 3.47 -0.48 3.91
N ALA A 52 2.27 -0.86 4.31
CA ALA A 52 2.01 -1.79 5.40
C ALA A 52 1.90 -3.22 4.88
N GLY A 53 2.76 -4.09 5.39
CA GLY A 53 2.73 -5.53 5.13
C GLY A 53 2.68 -6.36 6.40
N SER A 54 2.58 -7.68 6.24
CA SER A 54 2.81 -8.61 7.35
C SER A 54 4.30 -8.70 7.71
N ASN A 55 4.60 -9.31 8.85
CA ASN A 55 5.98 -9.64 9.22
C ASN A 55 6.49 -10.85 8.40
N LEU A 56 7.81 -11.04 8.35
CA LEU A 56 8.44 -12.16 7.63
C LEU A 56 8.06 -13.54 8.20
N ASP A 57 7.84 -13.61 9.51
CA ASP A 57 7.33 -14.79 10.22
C ASP A 57 5.83 -15.02 10.00
N ARG A 58 5.17 -14.19 9.17
CA ARG A 58 3.73 -14.17 8.96
C ARG A 58 2.97 -13.96 10.28
N THR A 59 3.47 -13.12 11.18
CA THR A 59 2.61 -12.45 12.16
C THR A 59 2.03 -11.18 11.53
N LYS A 60 0.90 -10.66 12.05
CA LYS A 60 0.09 -9.60 11.40
C LYS A 60 -0.44 -10.00 10.01
N VAL A 61 -1.04 -11.19 9.88
CA VAL A 61 -1.57 -11.69 8.58
C VAL A 61 -2.99 -11.23 8.32
N LYS A 62 -3.75 -10.99 9.39
CA LYS A 62 -5.16 -10.68 9.25
C LYS A 62 -5.32 -9.30 8.61
N LYS A 63 -6.29 -9.20 7.70
CA LYS A 63 -6.47 -8.00 6.87
C LYS A 63 -6.80 -6.76 7.70
N ASP A 64 -7.61 -6.93 8.75
CA ASP A 64 -7.94 -5.91 9.72
C ASP A 64 -6.70 -5.38 10.46
N GLU A 65 -5.81 -6.25 10.92
CA GLU A 65 -4.57 -5.87 11.60
C GLU A 65 -3.64 -5.04 10.70
N VAL A 66 -3.49 -5.41 9.42
CA VAL A 66 -2.64 -4.67 8.48
C VAL A 66 -3.27 -3.32 8.10
N ILE A 67 -4.59 -3.27 7.90
CA ILE A 67 -5.29 -2.00 7.62
C ILE A 67 -5.17 -1.06 8.81
N GLN A 68 -5.39 -1.55 10.03
CA GLN A 68 -5.24 -0.74 11.24
C GLN A 68 -3.80 -0.23 11.37
N TYR A 69 -2.80 -1.09 11.17
CA TYR A 69 -1.40 -0.71 11.20
C TYR A 69 -1.06 0.39 10.17
N ALA A 70 -1.64 0.31 8.98
CA ALA A 70 -1.46 1.30 7.91
C ALA A 70 -2.04 2.67 8.29
N LEU A 71 -3.24 2.69 8.87
CA LEU A 71 -3.92 3.89 9.34
C LEU A 71 -3.16 4.56 10.50
N GLU A 72 -2.72 3.77 11.48
CA GLU A 72 -1.94 4.23 12.63
C GLU A 72 -0.60 4.84 12.19
N SER A 73 0.12 4.16 11.29
CA SER A 73 1.41 4.65 10.76
C SER A 73 1.30 5.97 10.02
N CYS A 74 0.12 6.27 9.44
CA CYS A 74 -0.15 7.52 8.74
C CYS A 74 -0.92 8.55 9.59
N ASN A 75 -1.19 8.25 10.87
CA ASN A 75 -2.04 9.07 11.75
C ASN A 75 -3.43 9.39 11.16
N ILE A 76 -4.02 8.46 10.39
CA ILE A 76 -5.34 8.64 9.78
C ILE A 76 -6.42 8.24 10.77
N THR A 77 -7.18 9.23 11.25
CA THR A 77 -8.23 9.03 12.26
C THR A 77 -9.65 9.26 11.73
N ASN A 78 -9.80 9.98 10.61
CA ASN A 78 -11.11 10.28 10.01
C ASN A 78 -11.55 9.18 9.03
N LEU A 79 -11.99 8.04 9.58
CA LEU A 79 -12.34 6.83 8.81
C LEU A 79 -13.41 7.05 7.72
N PRO A 80 -14.45 7.88 7.89
CA PRO A 80 -15.41 8.15 6.81
C PRO A 80 -14.81 8.76 5.53
N LYS A 81 -13.57 9.30 5.59
CA LYS A 81 -12.84 9.82 4.43
C LYS A 81 -11.86 8.81 3.82
N VAL A 82 -11.83 7.58 4.33
CA VAL A 82 -10.95 6.50 3.87
C VAL A 82 -11.75 5.55 2.99
N ILE A 83 -11.16 5.15 1.86
CA ILE A 83 -11.70 4.13 0.96
C ILE A 83 -10.64 3.05 0.77
N MET A 84 -11.02 1.79 0.97
CA MET A 84 -10.21 0.63 0.62
C MET A 84 -10.68 0.12 -0.74
N ILE A 85 -9.74 -0.10 -1.65
CA ILE A 85 -9.98 -0.61 -3.01
C ILE A 85 -9.49 -2.05 -3.09
#